data_AF-A0A6A4P663-F1
#
_entry.id   AF-A0A6A4P663-F1
#
_cell.length_a   1.000
_cell.length_b   1.000
_cell.length_c   1.000
_cell.angle_alpha   90.00
_cell.angle_beta   90.00
_cell.angle_gamma   90.00
#
_symmetry.space_group_name_H-M   'P 1'
#
loop_
_entity.id
_entity.type
_entity.pdbx_description
1 polymer ?
#
loop_
_entity_poly.entity_id
_entity_poly.type
_entity_poly.pdbx_seq_one_letter_code
_entity_poly.pdbx_strand_id
1 'polypeptide(L)'
;MSKSGCLLSTDPIKEPTVVVMNTVLSAMSLDYPANNLHVYLLDDGGSPLTLLGMRVAWKFARWWLPFCRRYRIKSRCPKTYFSGVKNDDGDFSSSSVYMEDKQKIKEKYEAFKEEIKTLREHSAFLEIVVLA
;
A
#
# COMPACT_ATOMS: atom_id res chain seq x y z
N MET A 1 24.05 3.81 -8.92
CA MET A 1 23.20 2.93 -9.76
C MET A 1 21.74 3.28 -9.48
N SER A 2 20.88 3.32 -10.49
CA SER A 2 19.43 3.52 -10.33
C SER A 2 18.73 2.16 -10.33
N LYS A 3 17.67 1.99 -9.53
CA LYS A 3 16.90 0.75 -9.45
C LYS A 3 15.47 1.02 -9.89
N SER A 4 15.06 0.33 -10.95
CA SER A 4 13.71 0.39 -11.50
C SER A 4 13.01 -0.95 -11.32
N GLY A 5 11.76 -0.93 -10.88
CA GLY A 5 10.90 -2.10 -10.81
C GLY A 5 9.57 -1.86 -11.52
N CYS A 6 9.09 -2.85 -12.27
CA CYS A 6 7.78 -2.84 -12.92
C CYS A 6 6.84 -3.81 -12.20
N LEU A 7 5.66 -3.34 -11.83
CA LEU A 7 4.56 -4.15 -11.31
C LEU A 7 3.51 -4.27 -12.40
N LEU A 8 3.06 -5.50 -12.66
CA LEU A 8 2.00 -5.81 -13.63
C LEU A 8 0.72 -6.07 -12.86
N SER A 9 -0.39 -5.48 -13.31
CA SER A 9 -1.73 -5.83 -12.85
C SER A 9 -2.64 -6.01 -14.06
N THR A 10 -3.36 -7.13 -14.09
CA THR A 10 -4.11 -7.52 -15.30
C THR A 10 -5.61 -7.32 -15.17
N ASP A 11 -6.17 -7.35 -13.96
CA ASP A 11 -7.62 -7.23 -13.74
C ASP A 11 -7.94 -7.06 -12.23
N PRO A 12 -8.54 -5.94 -11.78
CA PRO A 12 -8.88 -5.72 -10.38
C PRO A 12 -10.02 -6.62 -9.84
N ILE A 13 -10.75 -7.32 -10.71
CA ILE A 13 -11.73 -8.34 -10.33
C ILE A 13 -11.02 -9.64 -9.96
N LYS A 14 -10.00 -10.03 -10.73
CA LYS A 14 -9.19 -11.24 -10.48
C LYS A 14 -8.16 -11.03 -9.38
N GLU A 15 -7.58 -9.84 -9.29
CA GLU A 15 -6.60 -9.44 -8.28
C GLU A 15 -7.18 -8.33 -7.40
N PRO A 16 -7.46 -8.56 -6.11
CA PRO A 16 -8.03 -7.51 -5.28
C PRO A 16 -7.12 -6.27 -5.28
N THR A 17 -7.67 -5.10 -5.61
CA THR A 17 -6.91 -3.83 -5.71
C THR A 17 -6.05 -3.56 -4.47
N VAL A 18 -6.55 -3.91 -3.28
CA VAL A 18 -5.79 -3.77 -2.02
C VAL A 18 -4.50 -4.60 -1.99
N VAL A 19 -4.46 -5.76 -2.65
CA VAL A 19 -3.27 -6.62 -2.76
C VAL A 19 -2.25 -6.00 -3.70
N VAL A 20 -2.69 -5.51 -4.85
CA VAL A 20 -1.85 -4.78 -5.81
C VAL A 20 -1.24 -3.56 -5.13
N MET A 21 -2.06 -2.76 -4.44
CA MET A 21 -1.58 -1.55 -3.76
C MET A 21 -0.63 -1.83 -2.59
N ASN A 22 -0.81 -2.94 -1.86
CA ASN A 22 0.18 -3.39 -0.86
C ASN A 22 1.53 -3.71 -1.51
N THR A 23 1.53 -4.28 -2.71
CA THR A 23 2.74 -4.58 -3.48
C THR A 23 3.43 -3.29 -3.94
N VAL A 24 2.67 -2.33 -4.44
CA VAL A 24 3.18 -0.99 -4.80
C VAL A 24 3.80 -0.30 -3.58
N LEU A 25 3.14 -0.31 -2.42
CA LEU A 25 3.65 0.25 -1.16
C LEU A 25 4.93 -0.45 -0.68
N SER A 26 5.00 -1.78 -0.86
CA SER A 26 6.20 -2.57 -0.57
C SER A 26 7.38 -2.16 -1.47
N ALA A 27 7.14 -2.02 -2.77
CA ALA A 27 8.17 -1.57 -3.72
C ALA A 27 8.67 -0.15 -3.40
N MET A 28 7.76 0.78 -3.06
CA MET A 28 8.12 2.16 -2.72
C MET A 28 8.87 2.31 -1.38
N SER A 29 8.76 1.32 -0.48
CA SER A 29 9.41 1.33 0.84
C SER A 29 10.74 0.58 0.88
N LEU A 30 11.23 0.09 -0.27
CA LEU A 30 12.57 -0.45 -0.37
C LEU A 30 13.62 0.56 0.12
N ASP A 31 14.64 0.03 0.79
CA ASP A 31 15.73 0.83 1.34
C ASP A 31 16.71 1.21 0.23
N TYR A 32 16.30 2.19 -0.57
CA TYR A 32 17.07 2.74 -1.67
C TYR A 32 16.98 4.27 -1.63
N PRO A 33 18.03 5.00 -2.04
CA PRO A 33 17.97 6.45 -2.12
C PRO A 33 16.78 6.87 -2.98
N ALA A 34 15.95 7.79 -2.48
CA ALA A 34 14.70 8.17 -3.13
C ALA A 34 14.91 8.66 -4.57
N ASN A 35 16.03 9.33 -4.82
CA ASN A 35 16.41 9.86 -6.13
C ASN A 35 16.80 8.77 -7.15
N ASN A 36 16.94 7.52 -6.68
CA ASN A 36 17.41 6.39 -7.47
C ASN A 36 16.41 5.23 -7.50
N LEU A 37 15.19 5.39 -6.94
CA LEU A 37 14.15 4.37 -6.97
C LEU A 37 12.99 4.83 -7.84
N HIS A 38 12.73 4.08 -8.92
CA HIS A 38 11.59 4.32 -9.79
C HIS A 38 10.70 3.08 -9.80
N VAL A 39 9.40 3.27 -9.54
CA VAL A 39 8.40 2.19 -9.56
C VAL A 39 7.39 2.51 -10.65
N TYR A 40 7.25 1.59 -11.59
CA TYR A 40 6.28 1.67 -12.68
C TYR A 40 5.18 0.65 -12.42
N LEU A 41 3.92 1.07 -12.51
CA LEU A 41 2.76 0.19 -12.47
C LEU A 41 2.18 0.16 -13.88
N LEU A 42 2.19 -1.01 -14.50
CA LEU A 42 1.56 -1.25 -15.79
C LEU A 42 0.21 -1.92 -15.54
N ASP A 43 -0.86 -1.27 -15.99
CA ASP A 43 -2.24 -1.72 -15.85
C ASP A 43 -2.75 -2.18 -17.21
N ASP A 44 -2.71 -3.49 -17.44
CA ASP A 44 -3.16 -4.10 -18.71
C ASP A 44 -4.69 -4.13 -18.81
N GLY A 45 -5.39 -3.96 -17.68
CA GLY A 45 -6.85 -3.93 -17.61
C GLY A 45 -7.46 -2.53 -17.79
N GLY A 46 -6.64 -1.47 -17.69
CA GLY A 46 -7.07 -0.08 -17.87
C GLY A 46 -8.20 0.36 -16.93
N SER A 47 -8.28 -0.23 -15.73
CA SER A 47 -9.46 -0.06 -14.86
C SER A 47 -9.40 1.24 -14.06
N PRO A 48 -10.50 2.02 -13.99
CA PRO A 48 -10.60 3.18 -13.10
C PRO A 48 -10.30 2.82 -11.63
N LEU A 49 -10.60 1.59 -11.20
CA LEU A 49 -10.30 1.10 -9.86
C LEU A 49 -8.80 1.07 -9.57
N THR A 50 -7.97 0.69 -10.54
CA THR A 50 -6.51 0.66 -10.39
C THR A 50 -5.97 2.08 -10.20
N LEU A 51 -6.43 3.03 -11.01
CA LEU A 51 -6.05 4.44 -10.91
C LEU A 51 -6.46 5.06 -9.56
N LEU A 52 -7.71 4.84 -9.14
CA LEU A 52 -8.20 5.35 -7.86
C LEU A 52 -7.50 4.67 -6.69
N GLY A 53 -7.29 3.35 -6.77
CA GLY A 53 -6.50 2.60 -5.79
C GLY A 53 -5.08 3.15 -5.64
N MET A 54 -4.42 3.52 -6.73
CA MET A 54 -3.10 4.14 -6.71
C MET A 54 -3.11 5.50 -6.00
N ARG A 55 -4.15 6.32 -6.21
CA ARG A 55 -4.31 7.59 -5.49
C ARG A 55 -4.46 7.38 -3.99
N VAL A 56 -5.25 6.39 -3.57
CA VAL A 56 -5.44 6.03 -2.15
C VAL A 56 -4.14 5.49 -1.55
N ALA A 57 -3.44 4.61 -2.27
CA ALA A 57 -2.13 4.11 -1.88
C ALA A 57 -1.09 5.24 -1.72
N TRP A 58 -1.06 6.21 -2.63
CA TRP A 58 -0.18 7.36 -2.55
C TRP A 58 -0.43 8.22 -1.30
N LYS A 59 -1.70 8.44 -0.93
CA LYS A 59 -2.03 9.14 0.33
C LYS A 59 -1.46 8.42 1.54
N PHE A 60 -1.61 7.09 1.60
CA PHE A 60 -1.08 6.28 2.69
C PHE A 60 0.46 6.20 2.69
N ALA A 61 1.09 6.16 1.52
CA ALA A 61 2.55 6.12 1.37
C ALA A 61 3.25 7.28 2.08
N ARG A 62 2.62 8.46 2.13
CA ARG A 62 3.14 9.65 2.85
C ARG A 62 3.35 9.39 4.35
N TRP A 63 2.64 8.42 4.92
CA TRP A 63 2.77 7.99 6.32
C TRP A 63 3.65 6.73 6.43
N TRP A 64 3.43 5.76 5.54
CA TRP A 64 4.12 4.48 5.57
C TRP A 64 5.62 4.58 5.29
N LEU A 65 6.03 5.34 4.26
CA LEU A 65 7.44 5.40 3.86
C LEU A 65 8.33 6.05 4.93
N PRO A 66 7.98 7.19 5.54
CA PRO A 66 8.77 7.76 6.63
C PRO A 66 8.81 6.84 7.85
N PHE A 67 7.70 6.18 8.20
CA PHE A 67 7.65 5.22 9.31
C PHE A 67 8.62 4.05 9.08
N CYS A 68 8.57 3.45 7.89
CA CYS A 68 9.46 2.39 7.44
C CYS A 68 10.95 2.75 7.54
N ARG A 69 11.31 3.98 7.18
CA ARG A 69 12.70 4.48 7.24
C ARG A 69 13.12 4.79 8.67
N ARG A 70 12.28 5.50 9.42
CA ARG A 70 12.56 5.95 10.80
C ARG A 70 12.83 4.79 11.74
N TYR A 71 12.03 3.73 11.65
CA TYR A 71 12.11 2.57 12.54
C TYR A 71 12.78 1.35 11.91
N ARG A 72 13.37 1.51 10.71
CA ARG A 72 14.10 0.44 10.00
C ARG A 72 13.28 -0.85 9.84
N ILE A 73 11.98 -0.70 9.58
CA ILE A 73 11.05 -1.83 9.40
C ILE A 73 11.52 -2.67 8.20
N LYS A 74 11.88 -3.93 8.40
CA LYS A 74 12.28 -4.89 7.37
C LYS A 74 11.08 -5.35 6.54
N SER A 75 9.92 -5.54 7.15
CA SER A 75 8.69 -5.87 6.42
C SER A 75 8.11 -4.65 5.69
N ARG A 76 8.48 -4.50 4.42
CA ARG A 76 8.07 -3.37 3.55
C ARG A 76 6.60 -3.41 3.13
N CYS A 77 5.99 -4.59 3.12
CA CYS A 77 4.56 -4.76 2.86
C CYS A 77 3.74 -4.44 4.13
N PRO A 78 2.82 -3.46 4.11
CA PRO A 78 1.96 -3.13 5.26
C PRO A 78 1.10 -4.31 5.70
N LYS A 79 0.50 -5.06 4.75
CA LYS A 79 -0.29 -6.26 5.06
C LYS A 79 0.51 -7.27 5.88
N THR A 80 1.74 -7.56 5.47
CA THR A 80 2.62 -8.50 6.18
C THR A 80 3.06 -7.95 7.52
N TYR A 81 3.37 -6.65 7.60
CA TYR A 81 3.77 -6.01 8.85
C TYR A 81 2.67 -6.05 9.92
N PHE A 82 1.41 -5.80 9.53
CA PHE A 82 0.27 -5.79 10.46
C PHE A 82 -0.43 -7.15 10.64
N SER A 83 0.00 -8.22 9.95
CA SER A 83 -0.63 -9.55 10.07
C SER A 83 -0.20 -10.36 11.31
N GLY A 84 0.65 -9.82 12.18
CA GLY A 84 0.98 -10.43 13.48
C GLY A 84 2.02 -11.56 13.45
N VAL A 85 2.65 -11.85 12.30
CA VAL A 85 3.79 -12.77 12.22
C VAL A 85 5.01 -12.02 12.75
N LYS A 86 5.46 -12.34 13.98
CA LYS A 86 6.61 -11.73 14.70
C LYS A 86 6.83 -10.27 14.28
N ASN A 87 6.07 -9.35 14.92
CA ASN A 87 6.20 -7.93 14.66
C ASN A 87 7.68 -7.56 14.57
N ASP A 88 8.07 -7.02 13.43
CA ASP A 88 9.42 -6.54 13.18
C ASP A 88 9.60 -5.18 13.86
N ASP A 89 9.35 -5.17 15.16
CA ASP A 89 9.42 -4.00 16.04
C ASP A 89 10.87 -3.58 16.31
N GLY A 90 11.83 -4.39 15.82
CA GLY A 90 13.26 -4.14 15.92
C GLY A 90 13.69 -3.80 17.35
N ASP A 91 14.69 -2.93 17.45
CA ASP A 91 15.21 -2.42 18.72
C ASP A 91 14.29 -1.37 19.39
N PHE A 92 13.18 -1.01 18.74
CA PHE A 92 12.31 0.11 19.17
C PHE A 92 11.09 -0.35 19.97
N SER A 93 10.93 -1.65 20.22
CA SER A 93 9.74 -2.22 20.86
C SER A 93 9.46 -1.69 22.28
N SER A 94 10.46 -1.13 22.97
CA SER A 94 10.32 -0.54 24.30
C SER A 94 9.99 0.97 24.28
N SER A 95 10.02 1.62 23.11
CA SER A 95 9.76 3.05 22.99
C SER A 95 8.26 3.35 22.94
N SER A 96 7.77 4.15 23.89
CA SER A 96 6.37 4.62 23.90
C SER A 96 6.03 5.39 22.62
N VAL A 97 6.94 6.25 22.16
CA VAL A 97 6.80 7.03 20.92
C VAL A 97 6.64 6.12 19.70
N TYR A 98 7.41 5.04 19.64
CA TYR A 98 7.25 4.04 18.57
C TYR A 98 5.87 3.39 18.61
N MET A 99 5.40 3.00 19.78
CA MET A 99 4.09 2.34 19.93
C MET A 99 2.93 3.27 19.53
N GLU A 100 3.00 4.55 19.90
CA GLU A 100 2.04 5.56 19.47
C GLU A 100 2.07 5.77 17.94
N ASP A 101 3.26 5.91 17.36
CA ASP A 101 3.39 6.08 15.91
C ASP A 101 2.92 4.81 15.17
N LYS A 102 3.28 3.62 15.64
CA LYS A 102 2.81 2.33 15.10
C LYS A 102 1.29 2.25 15.12
N GLN A 103 0.65 2.66 16.22
CA GLN A 103 -0.80 2.67 16.35
C GLN A 103 -1.45 3.64 15.36
N LYS A 104 -0.93 4.87 15.23
CA LYS A 104 -1.39 5.84 14.23
C LYS A 104 -1.26 5.29 12.81
N ILE A 105 -0.14 4.65 12.48
CA ILE A 105 0.07 4.05 11.15
C ILE A 105 -0.89 2.89 10.91
N LYS A 106 -1.19 2.08 11.93
CA LYS A 106 -2.19 1.01 11.85
C LYS A 106 -3.57 1.57 11.51
N GLU A 107 -4.00 2.63 12.18
CA GLU A 107 -5.27 3.30 11.89
C GLU A 107 -5.33 3.86 10.46
N LYS A 108 -4.23 4.48 9.99
CA LYS A 108 -4.12 4.94 8.60
C LYS A 108 -4.17 3.78 7.59
N TYR A 109 -3.62 2.63 7.94
CA TYR A 109 -3.65 1.44 7.10
C TYR A 109 -5.05 0.82 7.03
N GLU A 110 -5.77 0.76 8.14
CA GLU A 110 -7.18 0.34 8.16
C GLU A 110 -8.05 1.28 7.32
N ALA A 111 -7.88 2.60 7.47
CA ALA A 111 -8.59 3.59 6.65
C ALA A 111 -8.29 3.44 5.14
N PHE A 112 -7.03 3.16 4.79
CA PHE A 112 -6.62 2.86 3.41
C PHE A 112 -7.36 1.63 2.84
N LYS A 113 -7.48 0.55 3.62
CA LYS A 113 -8.19 -0.67 3.19
C LYS A 113 -9.68 -0.40 2.99
N GLU A 114 -10.31 0.32 3.92
CA GLU A 114 -11.73 0.66 3.81
C GLU A 114 -11.99 1.61 2.62
N GLU A 115 -11.15 2.61 2.37
CA GLU A 115 -11.31 3.50 1.19
C GLU A 115 -11.23 2.71 -0.13
N ILE A 116 -10.30 1.74 -0.25
CA ILE A 116 -10.25 0.85 -1.43
C ILE A 116 -11.49 -0.03 -1.54
N LYS A 117 -11.99 -0.56 -0.43
CA LYS A 117 -13.20 -1.39 -0.40
C LYS A 117 -14.43 -0.60 -0.88
N THR A 118 -14.61 0.61 -0.37
CA THR A 118 -15.68 1.51 -0.79
C THR A 118 -15.58 1.89 -2.26
N LEU A 119 -14.38 2.08 -2.81
CA LEU A 119 -14.19 2.30 -4.25
C LEU A 119 -14.70 1.11 -5.09
N ARG A 120 -14.40 -0.11 -4.66
CA ARG A 120 -14.85 -1.34 -5.32
C ARG A 120 -16.37 -1.47 -5.30
N GLU A 121 -16.99 -1.20 -4.16
CA GLU A 121 -18.45 -1.25 -4.00
C GLU A 121 -19.14 -0.23 -4.91
N HIS A 122 -18.65 1.01 -4.95
CA HIS A 122 -19.18 2.02 -5.87
C HIS A 122 -19.00 1.66 -7.35
N SER A 123 -17.84 1.10 -7.72
CA SER A 123 -17.59 0.66 -9.10
C SER A 123 -18.53 -0.47 -9.51
N ALA A 124 -18.72 -1.46 -8.64
CA ALA A 124 -19.66 -2.56 -8.89
C ALA A 124 -21.11 -2.07 -9.00
N PHE A 125 -21.49 -1.08 -8.18
CA PHE A 125 -22.82 -0.47 -8.25
C PHE A 125 -23.05 0.26 -9.59
N LEU A 126 -22.06 1.03 -10.06
CA LEU A 126 -22.15 1.72 -11.35
C LEU A 126 -22.22 0.73 -12.52
N GLU A 127 -21.47 -0.37 -12.49
CA GLU A 127 -21.57 -1.42 -13.52
C GLU A 127 -22.97 -2.06 -13.55
N ILE A 128 -23.58 -2.32 -12.40
CA ILE A 128 -24.95 -2.85 -12.32
C ILE A 128 -25.97 -1.86 -12.90
N VAL A 129 -25.86 -0.57 -12.57
CA VAL A 129 -26.80 0.47 -13.04
C VAL A 129 -26.65 0.74 -14.54
N VAL A 130 -25.44 0.63 -15.09
CA VAL A 130 -25.19 0.83 -16.54
C VAL A 130 -25.69 -0.36 -17.38
N LEU A 131 -25.82 -1.55 -16.77
CA LEU A 131 -26.30 -2.77 -17.42
C LEU A 131 -27.80 -3.05 -17.20
N ALA A 132 -28.52 -2.19 -16.47
CA ALA A 132 -29.97 -2.27 -16.23
C ALA A 132 -30.73 -1.22 -17.05
#